data_AF-A0A847L000-F1
#
_entry.id   AF-A0A847L000-F1
#
_cell.length_a   1.000
_cell.length_b   1.000
_cell.length_c   1.000
_cell.angle_alpha   90.00
_cell.angle_beta   90.00
_cell.angle_gamma   90.00
#
_symmetry.space_group_name_H-M   'P 1'
#
loop_
_entity.id
_entity.type
_entity.pdbx_description
1 polymer ?
#
loop_
_entity_poly.entity_id
_entity_poly.type
_entity_poly.pdbx_seq_one_letter_code
_entity_poly.pdbx_strand_id
1 'polypeptide(L)'
;MTEYEKGYLAGYEAAKKEIRAFITRSKPKIECPKPTAIIKKEEPYDYSLLPREFIPLVEVWLQYKKERRESYKKTGFKAFCKKLLQYSDSNLETAKQIVEKSMASNWAGIFPLKNKNNESNRSSDDRKLNKQRKIEQHMQERAALRYQSSSFEESLFGC
;
A
#
# COMPACT_ATOMS: atom_id res chain seq x y z
N MET A 1 4.03 -6.63 -81.48
CA MET A 1 5.15 -6.58 -80.52
C MET A 1 6.39 -7.09 -81.21
N THR A 2 7.36 -6.21 -81.41
CA THR A 2 8.63 -6.54 -82.07
C THR A 2 9.47 -7.44 -81.17
N GLU A 3 10.41 -8.18 -81.74
CA GLU A 3 11.32 -9.06 -80.99
C GLU A 3 12.12 -8.30 -79.93
N TYR A 4 12.43 -7.02 -80.20
CA TYR A 4 13.11 -6.09 -79.31
C TYR A 4 12.31 -5.76 -78.04
N GLU A 5 11.00 -5.50 -78.16
CA GLU A 5 10.13 -5.20 -77.01
C GLU A 5 9.96 -6.40 -76.07
N LYS A 6 9.95 -7.62 -76.62
CA LYS A 6 9.85 -8.86 -75.83
C LYS A 6 11.12 -9.10 -75.02
N GLY A 7 12.30 -8.86 -75.61
CA GLY A 7 13.59 -8.97 -74.92
C GLY A 7 13.71 -7.97 -73.78
N TYR A 8 13.29 -6.71 -74.00
CA TYR A 8 13.32 -5.67 -72.98
C TYR A 8 12.40 -5.97 -71.79
N LEU A 9 11.17 -6.45 -72.07
CA LEU A 9 10.22 -6.81 -71.02
C LEU A 9 10.67 -8.04 -70.22
N ALA A 10 11.26 -9.05 -70.87
CA ALA A 10 11.81 -10.22 -70.21
C ALA A 10 12.97 -9.87 -69.27
N GLY A 11 13.87 -8.99 -69.70
CA GLY A 11 14.95 -8.47 -68.85
C GLY A 11 14.42 -7.67 -67.65
N TYR A 12 13.38 -6.84 -67.86
CA TYR A 12 12.76 -6.06 -66.80
C TYR A 12 12.02 -6.93 -65.77
N GLU A 13 11.29 -7.96 -66.19
CA GLU A 13 10.64 -8.91 -65.29
C GLU A 13 11.65 -9.77 -64.51
N ALA A 14 12.77 -10.15 -65.13
CA ALA A 14 13.88 -10.81 -64.44
C ALA A 14 14.49 -9.92 -63.34
N ALA A 15 14.80 -8.66 -63.67
CA ALA A 15 15.31 -7.69 -62.71
C ALA A 15 14.32 -7.42 -61.55
N LYS A 16 13.02 -7.30 -61.84
CA LYS A 16 11.98 -7.19 -60.81
C LYS A 16 11.97 -8.40 -59.87
N LYS A 17 12.09 -9.62 -60.42
CA LYS A 17 12.10 -10.85 -59.63
C LYS A 17 13.31 -10.91 -58.70
N GLU A 18 14.47 -10.46 -59.16
CA GLU A 18 15.69 -10.35 -58.34
C GLU A 18 15.55 -9.30 -57.24
N ILE A 19 15.05 -8.11 -57.55
CA ILE A 19 14.78 -7.06 -56.54
C ILE A 19 13.78 -7.57 -55.50
N ARG A 20 12.71 -8.25 -55.93
CA ARG A 20 11.69 -8.81 -55.04
C ARG A 20 12.27 -9.92 -54.15
N ALA A 21 13.13 -10.77 -54.70
CA ALA A 21 13.84 -11.80 -53.95
C ALA A 21 14.87 -11.22 -52.96
N PHE A 22 15.53 -10.11 -53.30
CA PHE A 22 16.45 -9.42 -52.40
C PHE A 22 15.71 -8.76 -51.23
N ILE A 23 14.57 -8.12 -51.48
CA ILE A 23 13.73 -7.52 -50.43
C ILE A 23 13.17 -8.60 -49.48
N THR A 24 12.81 -9.78 -49.99
CA THR A 24 12.31 -10.87 -49.15
C THR A 24 13.41 -11.56 -48.35
N ARG A 25 14.60 -11.73 -48.93
CA ARG A 25 15.75 -12.38 -48.29
C ARG A 25 16.43 -11.49 -47.25
N SER A 26 16.28 -10.17 -47.39
CA SER A 26 16.87 -9.16 -46.49
C SER A 26 15.89 -8.63 -45.46
N LYS A 27 14.67 -9.16 -45.31
CA LYS A 27 13.82 -8.83 -44.16
C LYS A 27 14.50 -9.44 -42.92
N PRO A 28 15.16 -8.64 -42.06
CA PRO A 28 15.60 -9.18 -40.79
C PRO A 28 14.35 -9.71 -40.09
N LYS A 29 14.43 -10.92 -39.53
CA LYS A 29 13.48 -11.33 -38.50
C LYS A 29 13.82 -10.53 -37.25
N ILE A 30 13.50 -9.23 -37.31
CA ILE A 30 13.12 -8.51 -36.12
C ILE A 30 11.84 -9.22 -35.73
N GLU A 31 11.96 -10.12 -34.76
CA GLU A 31 10.82 -10.30 -33.86
C GLU A 31 10.55 -8.91 -33.33
N CYS A 32 9.63 -8.21 -33.98
CA CYS A 32 8.96 -7.12 -33.33
C CYS A 32 8.44 -7.77 -32.04
N PRO A 33 8.80 -7.31 -30.83
CA PRO A 33 7.77 -7.33 -29.82
C PRO A 33 6.58 -6.71 -30.53
N LYS A 34 5.49 -7.51 -30.65
CA LYS A 34 4.21 -7.11 -31.26
C LYS A 34 4.01 -5.63 -30.96
N PRO A 35 3.50 -4.78 -31.88
CA PRO A 35 3.08 -3.43 -31.53
C PRO A 35 2.05 -3.56 -30.42
N THR A 36 2.58 -3.61 -29.20
CA THR A 36 1.83 -3.82 -27.99
C THR A 36 1.31 -2.44 -27.86
N ALA A 37 0.05 -2.28 -28.22
CA ALA A 37 -0.66 -1.01 -28.23
C ALA A 37 -0.01 -0.13 -27.16
N ILE A 38 0.64 0.96 -27.60
CA ILE A 38 0.96 2.06 -26.71
C ILE A 38 -0.42 2.61 -26.35
N ILE A 39 -1.14 1.86 -25.51
CA ILE A 39 -2.22 2.35 -24.71
C ILE A 39 -1.47 3.39 -23.89
N LYS A 40 -1.63 4.65 -24.27
CA LYS A 40 -1.40 5.76 -23.37
C LYS A 40 -2.26 5.44 -22.16
N LYS A 41 -1.71 4.73 -21.18
CA LYS A 41 -2.33 4.61 -19.87
C LYS A 41 -2.35 6.04 -19.40
N GLU A 42 -3.53 6.65 -19.37
CA GLU A 42 -3.71 7.85 -18.57
C GLU A 42 -3.19 7.48 -17.19
N GLU A 43 -2.08 8.10 -16.76
CA GLU A 43 -1.57 7.94 -15.41
C GLU A 43 -2.74 8.30 -14.48
N PRO A 44 -3.37 7.33 -13.81
CA PRO A 44 -4.64 7.57 -13.12
C PRO A 44 -4.43 8.31 -11.79
N TYR A 45 -3.17 8.66 -11.49
CA TYR A 45 -2.69 9.18 -10.23
C TYR A 45 -2.18 10.61 -10.40
N ASP A 46 -2.72 11.50 -9.58
CA ASP A 46 -2.33 12.92 -9.54
C ASP A 46 -1.23 13.13 -8.49
N TYR A 47 0.01 13.26 -8.95
CA TYR A 47 1.18 13.50 -8.10
C TYR A 47 1.38 14.98 -7.73
N SER A 48 0.54 15.90 -8.23
CA SER A 48 0.70 17.35 -7.99
C SER A 48 0.62 17.74 -6.50
N LEU A 49 0.03 16.86 -5.68
CA LEU A 49 -0.13 17.05 -4.24
C LEU A 49 1.09 16.61 -3.41
N LEU A 50 2.13 16.04 -4.04
CA LEU A 50 3.30 15.48 -3.36
C LEU A 50 4.58 16.24 -3.75
N PRO A 51 5.51 16.44 -2.80
CA PRO A 51 6.86 16.87 -3.14
C PRO A 51 7.53 15.86 -4.08
N ARG A 52 8.37 16.34 -4.99
CA ARG A 52 9.04 15.50 -6.02
C ARG A 52 9.82 14.34 -5.41
N GLU A 53 10.44 14.55 -4.26
CA GLU A 53 11.20 13.53 -3.52
C GLU A 53 10.36 12.33 -3.07
N PHE A 54 9.04 12.51 -2.89
CA PHE A 54 8.14 11.47 -2.42
C PHE A 54 7.58 10.62 -3.56
N ILE A 55 7.66 11.09 -4.80
CA ILE A 55 7.17 10.38 -5.99
C ILE A 55 7.76 8.96 -6.10
N PRO A 56 9.09 8.76 -6.06
CA PRO A 56 9.66 7.41 -6.18
C PRO A 56 9.19 6.47 -5.06
N LEU A 57 8.97 6.99 -3.85
CA LEU A 57 8.45 6.21 -2.74
C LEU A 57 7.00 5.76 -3.00
N VAL A 58 6.17 6.65 -3.54
CA VAL A 58 4.79 6.34 -3.90
C VAL A 58 4.72 5.33 -5.05
N GLU A 59 5.62 5.41 -6.03
CA GLU A 59 5.71 4.44 -7.12
C GLU A 59 6.03 3.04 -6.60
N VAL A 60 7.00 2.90 -5.69
CA VAL A 60 7.32 1.62 -5.03
C VAL A 60 6.09 1.06 -4.30
N TRP A 61 5.37 1.91 -3.57
CA TRP A 61 4.14 1.49 -2.89
C TRP A 61 3.04 1.03 -3.86
N LEU A 62 2.82 1.76 -4.96
CA LEU A 62 1.83 1.39 -5.97
C LEU A 62 2.20 0.09 -6.69
N GLN A 63 3.49 -0.14 -6.95
CA GLN A 63 3.99 -1.38 -7.53
C GLN A 63 3.71 -2.57 -6.60
N TYR A 64 3.98 -2.42 -5.31
CA TYR A 64 3.62 -3.42 -4.30
C TYR A 64 2.11 -3.69 -4.23
N LYS A 65 1.25 -2.64 -4.27
CA LYS A 65 -0.21 -2.82 -4.30
C LYS A 65 -0.65 -3.59 -5.56
N LYS A 66 -0.03 -3.32 -6.70
CA LYS A 66 -0.30 -4.02 -7.96
C LYS A 66 0.11 -5.50 -7.89
N GLU A 67 1.22 -5.84 -7.27
CA GLU A 67 1.62 -7.24 -7.00
C GLU A 67 0.57 -7.98 -6.19
N ARG A 68 -0.06 -7.27 -5.24
CA ARG A 68 -1.19 -7.78 -4.45
C ARG A 68 -2.54 -7.72 -5.14
N ARG A 69 -2.60 -7.29 -6.40
CA ARG A 69 -3.84 -7.07 -7.18
C ARG A 69 -4.78 -6.05 -6.55
N GLU A 70 -4.23 -5.13 -5.76
CA GLU A 70 -4.94 -4.01 -5.17
C GLU A 70 -4.64 -2.73 -5.95
N SER A 71 -5.64 -1.85 -6.08
CA SER A 71 -5.48 -0.56 -6.74
C SER A 71 -6.24 0.54 -6.01
N TYR A 72 -5.75 1.77 -6.10
CA TYR A 72 -6.45 2.93 -5.57
C TYR A 72 -7.38 3.53 -6.61
N LYS A 73 -8.57 3.94 -6.16
CA LYS A 73 -9.36 4.95 -6.86
C LYS A 73 -8.74 6.33 -6.64
N LYS A 74 -9.04 7.29 -7.54
CA LYS A 74 -8.52 8.68 -7.48
C LYS A 74 -8.68 9.33 -6.10
N THR A 75 -9.85 9.14 -5.47
CA THR A 75 -10.14 9.67 -4.12
C THR A 75 -9.28 9.02 -3.02
N GLY A 76 -9.10 7.70 -3.08
CA GLY A 76 -8.26 6.95 -2.13
C GLY A 76 -6.79 7.30 -2.27
N PHE A 77 -6.30 7.49 -3.50
CA PHE A 77 -4.92 7.91 -3.75
C PHE A 77 -4.65 9.30 -3.17
N LYS A 78 -5.55 10.27 -3.39
CA LYS A 78 -5.44 11.61 -2.78
C LYS A 78 -5.41 11.56 -1.25
N ALA A 79 -6.22 10.69 -0.64
CA ALA A 79 -6.21 10.50 0.81
C ALA A 79 -4.90 9.86 1.30
N PHE A 80 -4.36 8.89 0.55
CA PHE A 80 -3.07 8.29 0.81
C PHE A 80 -1.94 9.35 0.78
N CYS A 81 -1.85 10.17 -0.28
CA CYS A 81 -0.83 11.21 -0.39
C CYS A 81 -0.87 12.18 0.80
N LYS A 82 -2.08 12.63 1.18
CA LYS A 82 -2.27 13.50 2.35
C LYS A 82 -1.82 12.84 3.65
N LYS A 83 -2.20 11.58 3.89
CA LYS A 83 -1.79 10.85 5.09
C LYS A 83 -0.28 10.60 5.13
N LEU A 84 0.34 10.34 3.99
CA LEU A 84 1.78 10.14 3.90
C LEU A 84 2.52 11.40 4.35
N LEU A 85 2.11 12.57 3.85
CA LEU A 85 2.69 13.85 4.28
C LEU A 85 2.43 14.13 5.76
N GLN A 86 1.20 13.87 6.25
CA GLN A 86 0.85 14.08 7.65
C GLN A 86 1.67 13.20 8.60
N TYR A 87 1.89 11.93 8.28
CA TYR A 87 2.62 11.00 9.16
C TYR A 87 4.14 11.15 9.05
N SER A 88 4.63 11.61 7.90
CA SER A 88 6.05 11.86 7.70
C SER A 88 6.52 13.21 8.22
N ASP A 89 5.60 14.12 8.53
CA ASP A 89 5.92 15.52 8.89
C ASP A 89 6.82 16.18 7.83
N SER A 90 6.54 15.90 6.55
CA SER A 90 7.36 16.31 5.40
C SER A 90 8.81 15.78 5.37
N ASN A 91 9.14 14.78 6.19
CA ASN A 91 10.45 14.14 6.21
C ASN A 91 10.47 12.87 5.33
N LEU A 92 11.38 12.84 4.35
CA LEU A 92 11.51 11.73 3.40
C LEU A 92 11.85 10.39 4.09
N GLU A 93 12.75 10.40 5.07
CA GLU A 93 13.22 9.20 5.75
C GLU A 93 12.10 8.58 6.59
N THR A 94 11.33 9.41 7.30
CA THR A 94 10.14 8.96 8.04
C THR A 94 9.10 8.36 7.10
N ALA A 95 8.86 8.98 5.94
CA ALA A 95 7.92 8.47 4.94
C ALA A 95 8.34 7.08 4.43
N LYS A 96 9.63 6.90 4.16
CA LYS A 96 10.20 5.63 3.72
C LYS A 96 9.96 4.53 4.73
N GLN A 97 10.27 4.78 6.01
CA GLN A 97 10.05 3.83 7.09
C GLN A 97 8.57 3.47 7.27
N ILE A 98 7.65 4.43 7.09
CA ILE A 98 6.20 4.17 7.13
C ILE A 98 5.79 3.20 6.02
N VAL A 99 6.20 3.47 4.78
CA VAL A 99 5.86 2.63 3.62
C VAL A 99 6.47 1.24 3.76
N GLU A 100 7.75 1.15 4.11
CA GLU A 100 8.45 -0.11 4.31
C GLU A 100 7.80 -0.96 5.41
N LYS A 101 7.44 -0.34 6.54
CA LYS A 101 6.72 -1.03 7.62
C LYS A 101 5.36 -1.54 7.16
N SER A 102 4.61 -0.73 6.42
CA SER A 102 3.31 -1.13 5.86
C SER A 102 3.44 -2.29 4.87
N MET A 103 4.48 -2.29 4.03
CA MET A 103 4.78 -3.38 3.11
C MET A 103 5.16 -4.65 3.86
N ALA A 104 6.11 -4.57 4.79
CA ALA A 104 6.56 -5.70 5.60
C ALA A 104 5.43 -6.31 6.47
N SER A 105 4.52 -5.46 6.96
CA SER A 105 3.35 -5.89 7.75
C SER A 105 2.14 -6.27 6.90
N ASN A 106 2.27 -6.22 5.57
CA ASN A 106 1.21 -6.54 4.62
C ASN A 106 -0.09 -5.71 4.79
N TRP A 107 0.01 -4.48 5.28
CA TRP A 107 -1.16 -3.63 5.54
C TRP A 107 -1.80 -3.09 4.25
N ALA A 108 -3.13 -2.90 4.29
CA ALA A 108 -3.87 -2.33 3.16
C ALA A 108 -3.59 -0.83 2.95
N GLY A 109 -3.07 -0.14 3.97
CA GLY A 109 -2.76 1.30 3.97
C GLY A 109 -1.56 1.66 4.86
N ILE A 110 -1.30 2.96 4.95
CA ILE A 110 -0.21 3.54 5.75
C ILE A 110 -0.70 4.06 7.10
N PHE A 111 0.15 3.91 8.11
CA PHE A 111 -0.13 4.28 9.50
C PHE A 111 1.09 4.97 10.10
N PRO A 112 0.92 5.83 11.12
CA PRO A 112 2.03 6.54 11.73
C PRO A 112 2.99 5.58 12.43
N LEU A 113 4.27 5.94 12.48
CA LEU A 113 5.26 5.21 13.26
C LEU A 113 4.92 5.31 14.76
N LYS A 114 4.97 4.17 15.45
CA LYS A 114 4.77 4.12 16.90
C LYS A 114 6.03 4.64 17.58
N ASN A 115 5.95 5.80 18.20
CA ASN A 115 6.98 6.28 19.10
C ASN A 115 6.93 5.43 20.38
N LYS A 116 7.99 4.65 20.62
CA LYS A 116 8.11 3.74 21.77
C LYS A 116 7.85 4.42 23.11
N ASN A 117 8.01 5.75 23.17
CA ASN A 117 7.87 6.55 24.40
C ASN A 117 6.42 6.76 24.87
N ASN A 118 5.41 6.55 24.01
CA ASN A 118 4.02 6.94 24.34
C ASN A 118 3.06 5.76 24.63
N GLU A 119 3.44 4.52 24.34
CA GLU A 119 2.50 3.38 24.43
C GLU A 119 2.80 2.35 25.53
N SER A 120 3.97 2.36 26.15
CA SER A 120 4.37 1.21 26.98
C SER A 120 3.74 1.13 28.37
N ASN A 121 3.18 2.22 28.93
CA ASN A 121 2.93 2.27 30.39
C ASN A 121 1.47 2.46 30.84
N ARG A 122 0.46 2.53 29.97
CA ARG A 122 -0.91 2.96 30.38
C ARG A 122 -2.05 1.94 30.21
N SER A 123 -1.82 0.72 29.73
CA SER A 123 -2.95 -0.17 29.38
C SER A 123 -3.01 -1.50 30.13
N SER A 124 -1.88 -1.99 30.63
CA SER A 124 -1.79 -3.28 31.31
C SER A 124 -1.81 -3.13 32.83
N ASP A 125 -1.09 -2.13 33.36
CA ASP A 125 -1.04 -1.87 34.79
C ASP A 125 -2.32 -1.19 35.30
N ASP A 126 -2.89 -0.24 34.54
CA ASP A 126 -4.15 0.41 34.91
C ASP A 126 -5.33 -0.57 34.98
N ARG A 127 -5.37 -1.58 34.09
CA ARG A 127 -6.39 -2.63 34.14
C ARG A 127 -6.24 -3.56 35.34
N LYS A 128 -5.01 -3.91 35.71
CA LYS A 128 -4.74 -4.72 36.91
C LYS A 128 -5.10 -3.95 38.17
N LEU A 129 -4.68 -2.70 38.27
CA LEU A 129 -4.95 -1.84 39.42
C LEU A 129 -6.45 -1.59 39.62
N ASN A 130 -7.21 -1.34 38.55
CA ASN A 130 -8.66 -1.13 38.65
C ASN A 130 -9.40 -2.41 39.06
N LYS A 131 -8.91 -3.59 38.65
CA LYS A 131 -9.44 -4.88 39.12
C LYS A 131 -9.15 -5.09 40.61
N GLN A 132 -7.95 -4.76 41.07
CA GLN A 132 -7.55 -4.86 42.47
C GLN A 132 -8.41 -3.95 43.38
N ARG A 133 -8.59 -2.68 43.00
CA ARG A 133 -9.41 -1.72 43.75
C ARG A 133 -10.87 -2.18 43.90
N LYS A 134 -11.46 -2.76 42.84
CA LYS A 134 -12.83 -3.31 42.91
C LYS A 134 -12.95 -4.45 43.93
N ILE A 135 -11.95 -5.32 43.98
CA ILE A 135 -11.94 -6.44 44.93
C ILE A 135 -11.81 -5.90 46.36
N GLU A 136 -10.93 -4.94 46.58
CA GLU A 136 -10.71 -4.31 47.88
C GLU A 136 -11.95 -3.54 48.37
N GLN A 137 -12.60 -2.77 47.50
CA GLN A 137 -13.88 -2.10 47.80
C GLN A 137 -14.97 -3.10 48.20
N HIS A 138 -15.14 -4.18 47.43
CA HIS A 138 -16.12 -5.20 47.75
C HIS A 138 -15.82 -5.89 49.09
N MET A 139 -14.54 -6.12 49.40
CA MET A 139 -14.11 -6.70 50.67
C MET A 139 -14.41 -5.76 51.85
N GLN A 140 -14.17 -4.46 51.70
CA GLN A 140 -14.47 -3.43 52.70
C GLN A 140 -15.98 -3.30 52.93
N GLU A 141 -16.80 -3.29 51.88
CA GLU A 141 -18.27 -3.26 51.98
C GLU A 141 -18.79 -4.47 52.76
N ARG A 142 -18.30 -5.67 52.46
CA ARG A 142 -18.68 -6.89 53.20
C ARG A 142 -18.22 -6.87 54.66
N ALA A 143 -17.04 -6.32 54.94
CA ALA A 143 -16.53 -6.19 56.30
C ALA A 143 -17.33 -5.17 57.13
N ALA A 144 -17.73 -4.05 56.53
CA ALA A 144 -18.57 -3.03 57.16
C ALA A 144 -19.95 -3.60 57.56
N LEU A 145 -20.59 -4.36 56.66
CA LEU A 145 -21.85 -5.05 56.97
C LEU A 145 -21.70 -6.05 58.12
N ARG A 146 -20.58 -6.78 58.17
CA ARG A 146 -20.31 -7.74 59.25
C ARG A 146 -20.16 -7.06 60.62
N TYR A 147 -19.48 -5.93 60.68
CA TYR A 147 -19.34 -5.14 61.91
C TYR A 147 -20.69 -4.59 62.38
N GLN A 148 -21.51 -4.12 61.45
CA GLN A 148 -22.83 -3.56 61.75
C GLN A 148 -23.83 -4.62 62.22
N SER A 149 -23.79 -5.84 61.66
CA SER A 149 -24.56 -6.99 62.18
C SER A 149 -24.06 -7.46 63.55
N SER A 150 -22.75 -7.51 63.78
CA SER A 150 -22.18 -7.88 65.09
C SER A 150 -22.60 -6.91 66.19
N SER A 151 -22.60 -5.61 65.89
CA SER A 151 -23.02 -4.56 66.82
C SER A 151 -24.53 -4.58 67.10
N PHE A 152 -25.34 -5.18 66.21
CA PHE A 152 -26.78 -5.31 66.39
C PHE A 152 -27.15 -6.53 67.25
N GLU A 153 -26.41 -7.64 67.17
CA GLU A 153 -26.66 -8.83 68.01
C GLU A 153 -26.21 -8.66 69.47
N GLU A 154 -25.13 -7.92 69.74
CA GLU A 154 -24.73 -7.57 71.12
C GLU A 154 -25.78 -6.71 71.85
N SER A 155 -26.61 -5.98 71.10
CA SER A 155 -27.71 -5.18 71.67
C SER A 155 -28.98 -5.99 71.97
N LEU A 156 -29.11 -7.20 71.42
CA LEU A 156 -30.33 -8.03 71.56
C LEU A 156 -30.21 -9.12 72.62
N PHE A 157 -28.98 -9.46 73.04
CA PHE A 157 -28.70 -10.45 74.09
C PHE A 157 -28.19 -9.85 75.41
N GLY A 158 -28.11 -8.52 75.52
CA GLY A 158 -27.71 -7.82 76.74
C GLY A 158 -28.90 -7.38 77.60
N CYS A 159 -29.59 -8.33 78.25
CA CYS A 159 -30.47 -8.13 79.41
C CYS A 159 -30.65 -9.46 80.15
#